data_AF-R6CR05-F1
#
_entry.id   AF-R6CR05-F1
#
_cell.length_a   1.000
_cell.length_b   1.000
_cell.length_c   1.000
_cell.angle_alpha   90.00
_cell.angle_beta   90.00
_cell.angle_gamma   90.00
#
_symmetry.space_group_name_H-M   'P 1'
#
loop_
_entity.id
_entity.type
_entity.pdbx_description
1 polymer ?
#
loop_
_entity_poly.entity_id
_entity_poly.type
_entity_poly.pdbx_seq_one_letter_code
_entity_poly.pdbx_strand_id
1 'polypeptide(L)'
;MNTYNMKFHAWFSGVMGLLLVVFIASCDNSDLIRRVEPTLEIQDELLMGPVASRQVIDLHSSYPWFAEASASWIKLKRYRGQALLSDSIVAEIEENPEMALREGWIEIRLMDQMSKRIVVKQNGRGSLITLSKDVLYFNINGGEAVLDVVTDLEWDVEEEQIGGFTFKKVDDTHLKVKVAKNTTGTEIRKNVILSDTGKTTETKLTIVQTNVEKMLSISLSETEKNMITDKKRMQFNIPASLNIQFDCKVSHSWIHVGELPEFSGDIVQDVSIPIELDANDGFEDRTGYVVIKNQGDAVEVSDTIYVTQRIYSQIVYVKAGSNGDGSSWERAFGTIEEGLSACAHYGDMQMWVAAGDYYLKNWTEFKKVNFYGGFEGKETTVAERTMKRKSILHAAPSNVWPSVYMYKLTEGTTRVVDGFEFVDSKGKQGEGALVAYEYWMIRNCVVRNNNCVRDAGGAYFLCTLINCVIRDNETLSTSSTMNVQQSTCLYNVTVVNNRSAGSSAGVRLGSGTCQMVNCVVWGNVHTKGDLHSGYLEQNKAAIFKNCAIQGGWIYNGGNTPQVSNCINLNTDNAATDGPQFADVAGKNYQPTENSPLVDAGLNSVVKDWNLLLDIQGGARISNAGIDIGAFEWQANK
;
A
#
# COMPACT_ATOMS: atom_id res chain seq x y z
N MET A 1 -41.98 12.94 -62.08
CA MET A 1 -43.10 13.74 -61.53
C MET A 1 -44.29 12.82 -61.38
N ASN A 2 -44.93 12.75 -60.21
CA ASN A 2 -46.21 12.07 -59.99
C ASN A 2 -46.91 12.71 -58.79
N THR A 3 -48.14 13.19 -58.98
CA THR A 3 -48.97 13.96 -58.06
C THR A 3 -50.40 14.00 -58.61
N TYR A 4 -51.50 14.00 -57.86
CA TYR A 4 -51.81 13.56 -56.49
C TYR A 4 -53.34 13.72 -56.34
N ASN A 5 -54.05 12.88 -55.55
CA ASN A 5 -55.44 13.11 -55.07
C ASN A 5 -56.57 13.18 -56.14
N MET A 6 -57.88 13.08 -55.84
CA MET A 6 -58.59 12.81 -54.56
C MET A 6 -59.97 12.15 -54.76
N LYS A 7 -60.34 11.22 -53.86
CA LYS A 7 -61.73 10.80 -53.47
C LYS A 7 -61.63 10.19 -52.05
N PHE A 8 -62.52 10.30 -51.05
CA PHE A 8 -63.93 10.74 -50.86
C PHE A 8 -65.02 9.79 -51.40
N HIS A 9 -66.01 9.32 -50.61
CA HIS A 9 -66.36 9.60 -49.19
C HIS A 9 -67.17 8.43 -48.57
N ALA A 10 -67.70 8.61 -47.34
CA ALA A 10 -68.71 7.75 -46.67
C ALA A 10 -68.31 6.35 -46.13
N TRP A 11 -67.49 6.31 -45.06
CA TRP A 11 -67.54 5.22 -44.05
C TRP A 11 -67.19 5.75 -42.64
N PHE A 12 -68.05 6.59 -42.06
CA PHE A 12 -67.75 7.32 -40.82
C PHE A 12 -69.00 7.66 -39.98
N SER A 13 -69.56 6.66 -39.28
CA SER A 13 -70.64 6.89 -38.28
C SER A 13 -70.84 5.75 -37.24
N GLY A 14 -70.00 4.70 -37.23
CA GLY A 14 -70.24 3.50 -36.41
C GLY A 14 -69.26 3.23 -35.24
N VAL A 15 -68.08 3.85 -35.21
CA VAL A 15 -66.97 3.41 -34.32
C VAL A 15 -66.65 4.42 -33.20
N MET A 16 -67.09 5.69 -33.33
CA MET A 16 -66.72 6.76 -32.38
C MET A 16 -67.37 6.62 -30.98
N GLY A 17 -68.40 5.78 -30.82
CA GLY A 17 -69.14 5.62 -29.57
C GLY A 17 -68.54 4.64 -28.54
N LEU A 18 -67.61 3.78 -28.96
CA LEU A 18 -67.06 2.69 -28.12
C LEU A 18 -65.65 2.99 -27.56
N LEU A 19 -65.05 4.12 -27.95
CA LEU A 19 -63.70 4.53 -27.54
C LEU A 19 -63.67 5.58 -26.41
N LEU A 20 -64.84 5.93 -25.85
CA LEU A 20 -65.02 7.06 -24.92
C LEU A 20 -65.61 6.67 -23.55
N VAL A 21 -65.75 5.37 -23.26
CA VAL A 21 -66.35 4.86 -22.01
C VAL A 21 -65.38 3.99 -21.18
N VAL A 22 -64.22 3.60 -21.74
CA VAL A 22 -63.22 2.76 -21.05
C VAL A 22 -62.08 3.57 -20.40
N PHE A 23 -62.10 4.91 -20.53
CA PHE A 23 -61.08 5.81 -19.95
C PHE A 23 -61.34 6.23 -18.48
N ILE A 24 -62.29 5.59 -17.78
CA ILE A 24 -62.64 5.90 -16.37
C ILE A 24 -62.62 4.62 -15.50
N ALA A 25 -61.70 3.68 -15.80
CA ALA A 25 -61.60 2.39 -15.11
C ALA A 25 -60.15 1.89 -14.94
N SER A 26 -59.23 2.78 -14.54
CA SER A 26 -57.85 2.39 -14.16
C SER A 26 -57.25 3.33 -13.10
N CYS A 27 -58.04 3.74 -12.11
CA CYS A 27 -57.54 4.36 -10.89
C CYS A 27 -57.28 3.29 -9.81
N ASP A 28 -56.44 2.30 -10.11
CA ASP A 28 -55.75 1.52 -9.08
C ASP A 28 -54.43 2.24 -8.78
N ASN A 29 -54.29 2.71 -7.54
CA ASN A 29 -53.36 3.79 -7.19
C ASN A 29 -52.15 3.25 -6.42
N SER A 30 -51.71 2.05 -6.79
CA SER A 30 -50.88 1.15 -5.98
C SER A 30 -49.36 1.33 -6.14
N ASP A 31 -48.90 2.00 -7.21
CA ASP A 31 -47.48 2.33 -7.46
C ASP A 31 -47.17 3.84 -7.40
N LEU A 32 -48.00 4.62 -6.69
CA LEU A 32 -47.57 5.93 -6.21
C LEU A 32 -46.50 5.76 -5.13
N ILE A 33 -45.22 5.83 -5.54
CA ILE A 33 -44.11 6.10 -4.64
C ILE A 33 -44.50 7.32 -3.81
N ARG A 34 -44.79 7.10 -2.51
CA ARG A 34 -44.99 8.20 -1.56
C ARG A 34 -43.73 9.05 -1.61
N ARG A 35 -43.84 10.28 -2.11
CA ARG A 35 -42.86 11.32 -1.84
C ARG A 35 -42.87 11.53 -0.34
N VAL A 36 -41.92 10.90 0.34
CA VAL A 36 -41.59 11.26 1.72
C VAL A 36 -41.13 12.71 1.65
N GLU A 37 -41.53 13.54 2.61
CA GLU A 37 -41.02 14.92 2.61
C GLU A 37 -39.50 14.87 2.82
N PRO A 38 -38.70 15.61 2.02
CA PRO A 38 -37.25 15.61 2.18
C PRO A 38 -36.95 16.20 3.55
N THR A 39 -36.36 15.38 4.42
CA THR A 39 -36.04 15.73 5.80
C THR A 39 -34.61 15.31 6.08
N LEU A 40 -33.88 16.22 6.74
CA LEU A 40 -32.49 16.07 7.10
C LEU A 40 -32.29 16.60 8.51
N GLU A 41 -32.16 15.69 9.48
CA GLU A 41 -31.83 15.99 10.85
C GLU A 41 -30.30 15.98 10.99
N ILE A 42 -29.72 17.14 11.30
CA ILE A 42 -28.29 17.37 11.50
C ILE A 42 -28.11 18.71 12.23
N GLN A 43 -27.08 18.84 13.06
CA GLN A 43 -26.73 20.10 13.74
C GLN A 43 -26.51 21.27 12.75
N ASP A 44 -26.78 22.51 13.15
CA ASP A 44 -26.63 23.69 12.27
C ASP A 44 -25.21 24.27 12.24
N GLU A 45 -24.44 24.07 13.32
CA GLU A 45 -23.09 24.60 13.52
C GLU A 45 -22.19 23.55 14.15
N LEU A 46 -20.89 23.60 13.83
CA LEU A 46 -19.83 22.80 14.42
C LEU A 46 -18.68 23.72 14.81
N LEU A 47 -18.55 23.97 16.12
CA LEU A 47 -17.47 24.77 16.73
C LEU A 47 -16.33 23.84 17.21
N MET A 48 -15.07 24.23 16.96
CA MET A 48 -13.90 23.49 17.47
C MET A 48 -12.69 24.39 17.74
N GLY A 49 -11.76 23.88 18.55
CA GLY A 49 -10.45 24.50 18.77
C GLY A 49 -9.55 24.49 17.51
N PRO A 50 -8.43 25.25 17.50
CA PRO A 50 -7.58 25.39 16.32
C PRO A 50 -6.87 24.12 15.88
N VAL A 51 -6.67 23.14 16.77
CA VAL A 51 -5.97 21.88 16.48
C VAL A 51 -6.72 21.04 15.43
N ALA A 52 -5.99 20.31 14.60
CA ALA A 52 -6.56 19.33 13.68
C ALA A 52 -7.42 18.30 14.42
N SER A 53 -8.59 17.94 13.88
CA SER A 53 -9.53 17.02 14.55
C SER A 53 -10.36 16.19 13.57
N ARG A 54 -10.68 14.95 13.95
CA ARG A 54 -11.58 14.08 13.20
C ARG A 54 -12.99 14.18 13.78
N GLN A 55 -13.88 14.83 13.03
CA GLN A 55 -15.26 15.09 13.41
C GLN A 55 -16.19 14.01 12.86
N VAL A 56 -17.11 13.54 13.69
CA VAL A 56 -18.24 12.66 13.30
C VAL A 56 -19.51 13.47 13.53
N ILE A 57 -20.24 13.71 12.46
CA ILE A 57 -21.43 14.56 12.44
C ILE A 57 -22.60 13.64 12.09
N ASP A 58 -23.28 13.15 13.10
CA ASP A 58 -24.41 12.23 12.94
C ASP A 58 -25.59 12.94 12.25
N LEU A 59 -26.28 12.20 11.37
CA LEU A 59 -27.42 12.72 10.63
C LEU A 59 -28.47 11.64 10.34
N HIS A 60 -29.71 12.07 10.14
CA HIS A 60 -30.79 11.22 9.61
C HIS A 60 -31.40 11.87 8.37
N SER A 61 -31.58 11.10 7.30
CA SER A 61 -32.02 11.60 5.99
C SER A 61 -33.11 10.70 5.38
N SER A 62 -34.22 11.29 4.94
CA SER A 62 -35.29 10.55 4.25
C SER A 62 -34.94 10.15 2.81
N TYR A 63 -33.86 10.69 2.25
CA TYR A 63 -33.36 10.39 0.89
C TYR A 63 -31.87 10.01 0.89
N PRO A 64 -31.35 9.36 -0.17
CA PRO A 64 -29.92 9.18 -0.36
C PRO A 64 -29.26 10.55 -0.52
N TRP A 65 -28.13 10.76 0.15
CA TRP A 65 -27.54 12.07 0.32
C TRP A 65 -26.07 12.10 -0.12
N PHE A 66 -25.59 13.29 -0.46
CA PHE A 66 -24.19 13.61 -0.76
C PHE A 66 -23.81 14.90 -0.04
N ALA A 67 -22.55 15.02 0.41
CA ALA A 67 -22.02 16.21 1.07
C ALA A 67 -20.76 16.73 0.37
N GLU A 68 -20.65 18.06 0.30
CA GLU A 68 -19.49 18.79 -0.21
C GLU A 68 -19.03 19.82 0.82
N ALA A 69 -17.75 20.19 0.81
CA ALA A 69 -17.17 21.17 1.73
C ALA A 69 -16.67 22.41 0.98
N SER A 70 -16.79 23.57 1.63
CA SER A 70 -16.45 24.87 1.04
C SER A 70 -14.95 25.15 0.90
N ALA A 71 -14.11 24.39 1.61
CA ALA A 71 -12.69 24.69 1.79
C ALA A 71 -11.86 23.41 1.92
N SER A 72 -10.62 23.46 1.43
CA SER A 72 -9.69 22.32 1.38
C SER A 72 -9.30 21.76 2.75
N TRP A 73 -9.40 22.58 3.81
CA TRP A 73 -9.11 22.20 5.19
C TRP A 73 -10.21 21.36 5.85
N ILE A 74 -11.33 21.11 5.15
CA ILE A 74 -12.43 20.23 5.57
C ILE A 74 -12.44 19.00 4.65
N LYS A 75 -11.68 17.97 5.01
CA LYS A 75 -11.48 16.73 4.22
C LYS A 75 -12.55 15.70 4.55
N LEU A 76 -13.65 15.70 3.80
CA LEU A 76 -14.72 14.71 3.98
C LEU A 76 -14.27 13.30 3.56
N LYS A 77 -14.38 12.33 4.47
CA LYS A 77 -14.09 10.89 4.24
C LYS A 77 -15.37 10.09 4.01
N ARG A 78 -16.41 10.34 4.82
CA ARG A 78 -17.77 9.83 4.62
C ARG A 78 -18.65 11.00 4.22
N TYR A 79 -18.99 11.05 2.94
CA TYR A 79 -19.66 12.19 2.29
C TYR A 79 -20.87 11.76 1.44
N ARG A 80 -21.33 10.52 1.59
CA ARG A 80 -22.55 10.02 0.95
C ARG A 80 -23.14 8.88 1.76
N GLY A 81 -24.46 8.70 1.66
CA GLY A 81 -25.18 7.66 2.39
C GLY A 81 -26.54 7.31 1.79
N GLN A 82 -27.21 6.36 2.43
CA GLN A 82 -28.50 5.80 1.95
C GLN A 82 -29.69 6.41 2.69
N ALA A 83 -30.89 6.24 2.13
CA ALA A 83 -32.12 6.77 2.72
C ALA A 83 -32.57 5.98 3.97
N LEU A 84 -33.29 6.65 4.87
CA LEU A 84 -34.05 6.06 5.99
C LEU A 84 -33.20 5.34 7.05
N LEU A 85 -31.87 5.52 7.04
CA LEU A 85 -30.95 5.03 8.07
C LEU A 85 -30.35 6.20 8.86
N SER A 86 -29.91 5.93 10.08
CA SER A 86 -28.97 6.82 10.78
C SER A 86 -27.61 6.70 10.10
N ASP A 87 -27.06 7.84 9.69
CA ASP A 87 -25.81 7.94 8.94
C ASP A 87 -24.91 8.99 9.62
N SER A 88 -23.70 9.22 9.09
CA SER A 88 -22.80 10.22 9.68
C SER A 88 -21.88 10.81 8.61
N ILE A 89 -21.70 12.11 8.59
CA ILE A 89 -20.56 12.72 7.89
C ILE A 89 -19.30 12.49 8.73
N VAL A 90 -18.20 12.10 8.10
CA VAL A 90 -16.88 12.04 8.73
C VAL A 90 -15.99 13.05 8.03
N ALA A 91 -15.50 14.04 8.77
CA ALA A 91 -14.59 15.05 8.28
C ALA A 91 -13.28 15.00 9.07
N GLU A 92 -12.15 14.97 8.36
CA GLU A 92 -10.87 15.40 8.92
C GLU A 92 -10.78 16.91 8.73
N ILE A 93 -10.67 17.64 9.84
CA ILE A 93 -10.46 19.08 9.85
C ILE A 93 -8.98 19.32 10.10
N GLU A 94 -8.31 20.05 9.20
CA GLU A 94 -6.90 20.41 9.38
C GLU A 94 -6.72 21.44 10.49
N GLU A 95 -5.49 21.63 10.97
CA GLU A 95 -5.16 22.67 11.94
C GLU A 95 -5.40 24.07 11.35
N ASN A 96 -5.81 25.02 12.20
CA ASN A 96 -5.83 26.43 11.86
C ASN A 96 -4.51 27.10 12.29
N PRO A 97 -3.58 27.40 11.35
CA PRO A 97 -2.32 28.05 11.68
C PRO A 97 -2.51 29.54 12.01
N GLU A 98 -3.60 30.16 11.55
CA GLU A 98 -3.88 31.58 11.69
C GLU A 98 -4.29 31.94 13.12
N MET A 99 -3.88 33.13 13.59
CA MET A 99 -4.33 33.68 14.88
C MET A 99 -5.84 33.96 14.90
N ALA A 100 -6.45 34.22 13.74
CA ALA A 100 -7.88 34.49 13.61
C ALA A 100 -8.73 33.20 13.48
N LEU A 101 -9.96 33.26 13.99
CA LEU A 101 -10.99 32.25 13.73
C LEU A 101 -11.27 32.15 12.22
N ARG A 102 -11.38 30.93 11.69
CA ARG A 102 -11.77 30.66 10.30
C ARG A 102 -13.12 29.95 10.22
N GLU A 103 -13.85 30.24 9.14
CA GLU A 103 -15.16 29.67 8.87
C GLU A 103 -15.19 28.95 7.52
N GLY A 104 -15.95 27.87 7.47
CA GLY A 104 -16.31 27.14 6.27
C GLY A 104 -17.73 26.58 6.40
N TRP A 105 -18.17 25.82 5.40
CA TRP A 105 -19.44 25.09 5.47
C TRP A 105 -19.34 23.72 4.82
N ILE A 106 -20.19 22.82 5.29
CA ILE A 106 -20.50 21.55 4.61
C ILE A 106 -21.93 21.66 4.10
N GLU A 107 -22.15 21.45 2.80
CA GLU A 107 -23.49 21.40 2.20
C GLU A 107 -23.89 19.96 1.96
N ILE A 108 -24.99 19.54 2.57
CA ILE A 108 -25.59 18.22 2.43
C ILE A 108 -26.77 18.34 1.47
N ARG A 109 -26.79 17.52 0.42
CA ARG A 109 -27.77 17.54 -0.67
C ARG A 109 -28.53 16.22 -0.74
N LEU A 110 -29.87 16.30 -0.69
CA LEU A 110 -30.80 15.19 -0.88
C LEU A 110 -31.23 15.18 -2.35
N MET A 111 -30.32 14.73 -3.22
CA MET A 111 -30.45 14.80 -4.68
C MET A 111 -30.79 16.22 -5.15
N ASP A 112 -31.93 16.40 -5.81
CA ASP A 112 -32.48 17.67 -6.30
C ASP A 112 -33.59 18.25 -5.40
N GLN A 113 -33.95 17.57 -4.30
CA GLN A 113 -35.13 17.89 -3.47
C GLN A 113 -34.86 18.90 -2.35
N MET A 114 -33.64 18.89 -1.78
CA MET A 114 -33.25 19.75 -0.65
C MET A 114 -31.72 19.87 -0.57
N SER A 115 -31.21 21.01 -0.10
CA SER A 115 -29.91 21.05 0.57
C SER A 115 -29.96 21.82 1.89
N LYS A 116 -29.07 21.47 2.81
CA LYS A 116 -28.81 22.17 4.08
C LYS A 116 -27.31 22.43 4.20
N ARG A 117 -26.94 23.63 4.64
CA ARG A 117 -25.56 23.95 5.03
C ARG A 117 -25.43 23.92 6.54
N ILE A 118 -24.32 23.38 7.00
CA ILE A 118 -23.87 23.47 8.39
C ILE A 118 -22.61 24.34 8.43
N VAL A 119 -22.51 25.26 9.37
CA VAL A 119 -21.35 26.16 9.49
C VAL A 119 -20.26 25.47 10.30
N VAL A 120 -19.04 25.42 9.78
CA VAL A 120 -17.87 24.86 10.46
C VAL A 120 -16.99 26.03 10.90
N LYS A 121 -16.93 26.28 12.21
CA LYS A 121 -16.12 27.35 12.80
C LYS A 121 -14.96 26.73 13.58
N GLN A 122 -13.75 27.13 13.22
CA GLN A 122 -12.53 26.69 13.87
C GLN A 122 -11.81 27.90 14.45
N ASN A 123 -11.63 27.90 15.77
CA ASN A 123 -10.94 28.98 16.48
C ASN A 123 -9.54 29.24 15.91
N GLY A 124 -9.03 30.43 16.15
CA GLY A 124 -7.66 30.81 15.80
C GLY A 124 -6.63 30.27 16.79
N ARG A 125 -5.37 30.16 16.35
CA ARG A 125 -4.23 29.68 17.14
C ARG A 125 -4.04 30.45 18.44
N GLY A 126 -4.38 31.74 18.46
CA GLY A 126 -4.29 32.58 19.65
C GLY A 126 -5.13 32.13 20.86
N SER A 127 -6.13 31.26 20.64
CA SER A 127 -6.88 30.60 21.73
C SER A 127 -6.12 29.48 22.46
N LEU A 128 -4.91 29.14 21.99
CA LEU A 128 -3.95 28.27 22.68
C LEU A 128 -2.76 29.08 23.19
N ILE A 129 -2.03 28.52 24.15
CA ILE A 129 -0.63 28.90 24.40
C ILE A 129 0.24 27.95 23.56
N THR A 130 0.72 28.40 22.41
CA THR A 130 1.63 27.59 21.57
C THR A 130 3.07 27.96 21.91
N LEU A 131 3.91 26.99 22.27
CA LEU A 131 5.36 27.17 22.30
C LEU A 131 5.93 27.00 20.89
N SER A 132 7.06 27.64 20.57
CA SER A 132 7.77 27.30 19.32
C SER A 132 8.36 25.88 19.34
N LYS A 133 8.43 25.22 20.52
CA LYS A 133 8.80 23.80 20.70
C LYS A 133 8.14 23.20 21.95
N ASP A 134 7.63 21.98 21.84
CA ASP A 134 7.14 21.20 22.99
C ASP A 134 8.28 20.46 23.73
N VAL A 135 9.44 20.29 23.06
CA VAL A 135 10.64 19.65 23.62
C VAL A 135 11.88 20.51 23.36
N LEU A 136 12.67 20.74 24.42
CA LEU A 136 13.92 21.49 24.39
C LEU A 136 15.07 20.62 24.94
N TYR A 137 16.16 20.53 24.20
CA TYR A 137 17.32 19.71 24.56
C TYR A 137 18.50 20.54 25.07
N PHE A 138 19.18 20.03 26.10
CA PHE A 138 20.48 20.53 26.57
C PHE A 138 21.48 19.37 26.72
N ASN A 139 22.77 19.66 26.52
CA ASN A 139 23.84 18.71 26.84
C ASN A 139 24.14 18.69 28.35
N ILE A 140 25.09 17.85 28.78
CA ILE A 140 25.51 17.74 30.18
C ILE A 140 25.91 19.08 30.80
N ASN A 141 26.45 20.03 30.02
CA ASN A 141 26.93 21.32 30.52
C ASN A 141 25.78 22.32 30.81
N GLY A 142 24.59 22.09 30.26
CA GLY A 142 23.44 23.01 30.40
C GLY A 142 23.57 24.23 29.49
N GLY A 143 22.92 25.34 29.86
CA GLY A 143 22.96 26.58 29.07
C GLY A 143 21.78 27.51 29.32
N GLU A 144 21.54 28.40 28.36
CA GLU A 144 20.37 29.27 28.28
C GLU A 144 19.79 29.22 26.86
N ALA A 145 18.46 29.20 26.75
CA ALA A 145 17.71 29.27 25.51
C ALA A 145 16.51 30.21 25.67
N VAL A 146 15.95 30.69 24.56
CA VAL A 146 14.70 31.45 24.52
C VAL A 146 13.78 30.75 23.52
N LEU A 147 12.51 30.60 23.88
CA LEU A 147 11.47 30.03 23.04
C LEU A 147 10.39 31.09 22.85
N ASP A 148 9.86 31.15 21.64
CA ASP A 148 8.75 32.03 21.30
C ASP A 148 7.44 31.41 21.82
N VAL A 149 6.51 32.27 22.23
CA VAL A 149 5.19 31.89 22.73
C VAL A 149 4.15 32.62 21.87
N VAL A 150 3.34 31.84 21.14
CA VAL A 150 2.33 32.33 20.21
C VAL A 150 0.95 32.09 20.79
N THR A 151 0.33 33.18 21.26
CA THR A 151 -0.97 33.20 21.94
C THR A 151 -1.58 34.61 21.92
N ASP A 152 -2.90 34.70 22.08
CA ASP A 152 -3.60 35.96 22.39
C ASP A 152 -3.96 36.05 23.91
N LEU A 153 -3.55 35.05 24.71
CA LEU A 153 -3.88 34.95 26.14
C LEU A 153 -2.76 35.52 27.02
N GLU A 154 -3.12 36.21 28.10
CA GLU A 154 -2.17 36.48 29.19
C GLU A 154 -1.82 35.16 29.89
N TRP A 155 -0.55 34.79 29.87
CA TRP A 155 -0.02 33.52 30.38
C TRP A 155 1.08 33.72 31.43
N ASP A 156 1.19 32.76 32.35
CA ASP A 156 2.22 32.67 33.38
C ASP A 156 2.88 31.27 33.39
N VAL A 157 4.03 31.16 34.06
CA VAL A 157 4.75 29.90 34.28
C VAL A 157 4.39 29.34 35.65
N GLU A 158 3.93 28.09 35.75
CA GLU A 158 3.47 27.53 37.04
C GLU A 158 4.59 27.34 38.08
N GLU A 159 5.80 26.99 37.64
CA GLU A 159 6.95 26.73 38.52
C GLU A 159 8.24 27.33 37.90
N GLU A 160 8.60 28.56 38.27
CA GLU A 160 9.76 29.28 37.72
C GLU A 160 11.13 28.59 37.97
N GLN A 161 11.24 27.67 38.93
CA GLN A 161 12.51 27.01 39.23
C GLN A 161 12.35 25.57 39.72
N ILE A 162 12.82 24.61 38.92
CA ILE A 162 12.68 23.17 39.17
C ILE A 162 14.06 22.48 39.23
N GLY A 163 14.63 22.32 40.42
CA GLY A 163 15.78 21.43 40.65
C GLY A 163 17.02 21.70 39.77
N GLY A 164 17.40 22.97 39.58
CA GLY A 164 18.53 23.39 38.73
C GLY A 164 18.14 23.93 37.36
N PHE A 165 16.86 23.85 37.00
CA PHE A 165 16.25 24.46 35.84
C PHE A 165 15.53 25.74 36.27
N THR A 166 15.53 26.78 35.43
CA THR A 166 14.84 28.04 35.68
C THR A 166 14.08 28.47 34.42
N PHE A 167 12.85 28.91 34.61
CA PHE A 167 11.89 29.25 33.59
C PHE A 167 11.38 30.65 33.87
N LYS A 168 11.57 31.58 32.94
CA LYS A 168 11.20 32.98 33.13
C LYS A 168 10.53 33.55 31.90
N LYS A 169 9.31 34.06 32.07
CA LYS A 169 8.67 34.95 31.09
C LYS A 169 9.52 36.21 30.92
N VAL A 170 9.95 36.50 29.69
CA VAL A 170 10.73 37.70 29.34
C VAL A 170 9.78 38.84 28.99
N ASP A 171 8.79 38.51 28.18
CA ASP A 171 7.65 39.30 27.73
C ASP A 171 6.52 38.33 27.31
N ASP A 172 5.40 38.83 26.81
CA ASP A 172 4.24 38.00 26.43
C ASP A 172 4.47 37.08 25.22
N THR A 173 5.58 37.24 24.49
CA THR A 173 5.94 36.39 23.34
C THR A 173 7.20 35.55 23.53
N HIS A 174 7.89 35.62 24.67
CA HIS A 174 9.13 34.88 24.89
C HIS A 174 9.28 34.26 26.29
N LEU A 175 9.55 32.94 26.33
CA LEU A 175 9.96 32.18 27.50
C LEU A 175 11.48 31.96 27.48
N LYS A 176 12.20 32.45 28.49
CA LYS A 176 13.61 32.11 28.70
C LYS A 176 13.76 30.87 29.59
N VAL A 177 14.53 29.91 29.13
CA VAL A 177 14.89 28.69 29.85
C VAL A 177 16.37 28.72 30.18
N LYS A 178 16.73 28.40 31.43
CA LYS A 178 18.11 28.24 31.89
C LYS A 178 18.26 26.90 32.59
N VAL A 179 19.35 26.18 32.29
CA VAL A 179 19.61 24.86 32.82
C VAL A 179 21.05 24.79 33.34
N ALA A 180 21.20 24.45 34.62
CA ALA A 180 22.51 24.24 35.24
C ALA A 180 23.21 22.97 34.71
N LYS A 181 24.51 22.83 34.95
CA LYS A 181 25.27 21.62 34.57
C LYS A 181 24.70 20.38 35.28
N ASN A 182 24.41 19.34 34.49
CA ASN A 182 24.01 18.02 34.99
C ASN A 182 25.19 17.36 35.72
N THR A 183 24.96 16.97 36.97
CA THR A 183 25.94 16.29 37.84
C THR A 183 25.47 14.90 38.30
N THR A 184 24.30 14.43 37.81
CA THR A 184 23.69 13.16 38.24
C THR A 184 24.28 11.92 37.56
N GLY A 185 24.92 12.10 36.39
CA GLY A 185 25.41 11.00 35.54
C GLY A 185 24.33 10.33 34.68
N THR A 186 23.06 10.71 34.83
CA THR A 186 21.91 10.21 34.05
C THR A 186 21.23 11.34 33.29
N GLU A 187 20.44 11.04 32.26
CA GLU A 187 19.56 12.02 31.64
C GLU A 187 18.56 12.58 32.68
N ILE A 188 18.30 13.88 32.63
CA ILE A 188 17.28 14.54 33.45
C ILE A 188 16.17 15.02 32.53
N ARG A 189 14.93 14.59 32.77
CA ARG A 189 13.74 15.16 32.16
C ARG A 189 12.98 16.01 33.17
N LYS A 190 12.62 17.23 32.77
CA LYS A 190 11.72 18.13 33.49
C LYS A 190 10.56 18.52 32.59
N ASN A 191 9.42 18.78 33.19
CA ASN A 191 8.28 19.40 32.53
C ASN A 191 8.02 20.72 33.25
N VAL A 192 7.66 21.77 32.51
CA VAL A 192 7.09 22.99 33.09
C VAL A 192 5.80 23.30 32.34
N ILE A 193 4.79 23.76 33.08
CA ILE A 193 3.48 24.14 32.54
C ILE A 193 3.43 25.66 32.42
N LEU A 194 2.91 26.13 31.29
CA LEU A 194 2.48 27.50 31.08
C LEU A 194 0.95 27.48 31.04
N SER A 195 0.31 28.33 31.83
CA SER A 195 -1.15 28.42 31.91
C SER A 195 -1.61 29.85 31.66
N ASP A 196 -2.80 30.03 31.10
CA ASP A 196 -3.47 31.33 31.10
C ASP A 196 -3.77 31.78 32.55
N THR A 197 -3.95 33.07 32.76
CA THR A 197 -4.29 33.64 34.08
C THR A 197 -5.59 33.03 34.68
N GLY A 198 -6.48 32.47 33.86
CA GLY A 198 -7.70 31.77 34.28
C GLY A 198 -7.54 30.28 34.57
N LYS A 199 -6.41 29.66 34.21
CA LYS A 199 -6.18 28.19 34.23
C LYS A 199 -7.26 27.39 33.49
N THR A 200 -7.63 27.90 32.32
CA THR A 200 -8.56 27.30 31.36
C THR A 200 -7.85 26.67 30.15
N THR A 201 -6.64 27.13 29.84
CA THR A 201 -5.77 26.70 28.74
C THR A 201 -4.35 26.53 29.27
N GLU A 202 -3.79 25.32 29.15
CA GLU A 202 -2.41 25.02 29.54
C GLU A 202 -1.60 24.47 28.36
N THR A 203 -0.28 24.66 28.40
CA THR A 203 0.68 23.98 27.54
C THR A 203 1.91 23.54 28.34
N LYS A 204 2.69 22.61 27.80
CA LYS A 204 3.69 21.85 28.55
C LYS A 204 5.02 21.75 27.79
N LEU A 205 6.01 22.54 28.20
CA LEU A 205 7.38 22.38 27.73
C LEU A 205 8.04 21.18 28.44
N THR A 206 8.62 20.27 27.66
CA THR A 206 9.46 19.17 28.15
C THR A 206 10.93 19.53 27.92
N ILE A 207 11.75 19.53 28.97
CA ILE A 207 13.17 19.84 28.89
C ILE A 207 13.94 18.55 29.16
N VAL A 208 14.80 18.18 28.21
CA VAL A 208 15.63 16.97 28.24
C VAL A 208 17.09 17.38 28.32
N GLN A 209 17.69 17.22 29.50
CA GLN A 209 19.12 17.43 29.67
C GLN A 209 19.85 16.09 29.66
N THR A 210 20.70 15.87 28.67
CA THR A 210 21.45 14.61 28.53
C THR A 210 22.57 14.49 29.57
N ASN A 211 23.18 13.31 29.65
CA ASN A 211 24.41 13.06 30.41
C ASN A 211 25.67 13.01 29.52
N VAL A 212 25.57 13.48 28.27
CA VAL A 212 26.67 13.50 27.29
C VAL A 212 27.05 14.94 26.92
N GLU A 213 28.31 15.15 26.56
CA GLU A 213 28.81 16.47 26.15
C GLU A 213 28.53 16.77 24.67
N LYS A 214 28.64 15.76 23.82
CA LYS A 214 28.25 15.80 22.40
C LYS A 214 26.84 15.24 22.26
N MET A 215 25.96 15.98 21.61
CA MET A 215 24.59 15.55 21.30
C MET A 215 24.15 16.02 19.90
N LEU A 216 23.26 15.23 19.32
CA LEU A 216 22.61 15.44 18.05
C LEU A 216 21.28 14.70 18.13
N SER A 217 20.16 15.40 17.95
CA SER A 217 18.83 14.79 17.90
C SER A 217 17.94 15.52 16.90
N ILE A 218 17.15 14.76 16.14
CA ILE A 218 16.07 15.29 15.31
C ILE A 218 14.90 15.62 16.24
N SER A 219 14.46 16.87 16.20
CA SER A 219 13.52 17.45 17.17
C SER A 219 12.07 17.17 16.75
N LEU A 220 11.78 15.90 16.49
CA LEU A 220 10.50 15.33 16.05
C LEU A 220 10.20 14.06 16.87
N SER A 221 8.93 13.71 17.05
CA SER A 221 8.54 12.43 17.63
C SER A 221 8.88 11.24 16.72
N GLU A 222 8.95 10.03 17.27
CA GLU A 222 9.22 8.81 16.49
C GLU A 222 8.18 8.55 15.39
N THR A 223 6.95 9.07 15.53
CA THR A 223 5.93 9.01 14.46
C THR A 223 6.25 9.99 13.33
N GLU A 224 6.66 11.22 13.65
CA GLU A 224 7.05 12.24 12.66
C GLU A 224 8.39 11.91 11.97
N LYS A 225 9.30 11.22 12.68
CA LYS A 225 10.50 10.61 12.10
C LYS A 225 10.20 9.47 11.12
N ASN A 226 8.95 9.03 10.99
CA ASN A 226 8.50 8.07 9.99
C ASN A 226 7.53 8.76 9.02
N MET A 227 8.02 9.79 8.33
CA MET A 227 7.21 10.69 7.51
C MET A 227 6.64 9.97 6.28
N ILE A 228 5.34 10.16 6.03
CA ILE A 228 4.64 9.64 4.85
C ILE A 228 4.15 10.81 3.99
N THR A 229 4.51 10.81 2.70
CA THR A 229 4.27 11.91 1.75
C THR A 229 3.52 11.43 0.49
N ASP A 230 2.96 12.36 -0.29
CA ASP A 230 2.36 12.05 -1.60
C ASP A 230 3.41 12.03 -2.73
N LYS A 231 3.06 11.48 -3.89
CA LYS A 231 3.96 11.31 -5.04
C LYS A 231 4.55 12.59 -5.64
N LYS A 232 4.14 13.79 -5.24
CA LYS A 232 4.66 15.04 -5.81
C LYS A 232 6.06 15.33 -5.25
N ARG A 233 6.83 16.13 -6.01
CA ARG A 233 8.03 16.79 -5.48
C ARG A 233 7.66 17.61 -4.25
N MET A 234 8.42 17.47 -3.17
CA MET A 234 8.16 18.09 -1.87
C MET A 234 9.42 18.70 -1.31
N GLN A 235 9.31 19.86 -0.67
CA GLN A 235 10.38 20.47 0.13
C GLN A 235 9.91 20.58 1.58
N PHE A 236 10.79 20.27 2.52
CA PHE A 236 10.56 20.39 3.96
C PHE A 236 11.89 20.63 4.68
N ASN A 237 11.85 20.98 5.97
CA ASN A 237 13.05 21.08 6.79
C ASN A 237 13.02 20.00 7.88
N ILE A 238 14.16 19.37 8.16
CA ILE A 238 14.34 18.58 9.39
C ILE A 238 14.80 19.54 10.50
N PRO A 239 14.05 19.72 11.59
CA PRO A 239 14.55 20.42 12.76
C PRO A 239 15.47 19.48 13.55
N ALA A 240 16.66 19.96 13.95
CA ALA A 240 17.57 19.19 14.79
C ALA A 240 18.26 20.08 15.84
N SER A 241 18.34 19.59 17.07
CA SER A 241 19.08 20.22 18.17
C SER A 241 20.43 19.53 18.32
N LEU A 242 21.54 20.25 18.11
CA LEU A 242 22.89 19.67 18.10
C LEU A 242 23.98 20.62 18.60
N ASN A 243 25.09 20.08 19.11
CA ASN A 243 26.28 20.84 19.55
C ASN A 243 27.60 20.28 19.00
N ILE A 244 27.55 19.63 17.84
CA ILE A 244 28.73 19.10 17.14
C ILE A 244 28.60 19.33 15.64
N GLN A 245 29.73 19.61 14.98
CA GLN A 245 29.79 19.78 13.53
C GLN A 245 29.24 18.53 12.84
N PHE A 246 28.30 18.71 11.91
CA PHE A 246 27.43 17.64 11.41
C PHE A 246 27.44 17.52 9.88
N ASP A 247 26.97 16.38 9.40
CA ASP A 247 26.91 15.96 8.00
C ASP A 247 25.66 15.09 7.77
N CYS A 248 25.10 15.12 6.56
CA CYS A 248 23.83 14.51 6.23
C CYS A 248 23.99 13.45 5.13
N LYS A 249 23.70 12.18 5.45
CA LYS A 249 23.76 11.06 4.51
C LYS A 249 22.37 10.60 4.10
N VAL A 250 22.05 10.76 2.81
CA VAL A 250 20.82 10.23 2.21
C VAL A 250 20.97 8.75 1.82
N SER A 251 19.84 8.04 1.84
CA SER A 251 19.73 6.64 1.38
C SER A 251 19.71 6.47 -0.14
N HIS A 252 19.13 7.43 -0.87
CA HIS A 252 18.81 7.31 -2.29
C HIS A 252 18.91 8.67 -3.00
N SER A 253 19.15 8.65 -4.31
CA SER A 253 19.32 9.84 -5.15
C SER A 253 18.03 10.62 -5.49
N TRP A 254 16.89 10.25 -4.90
CA TRP A 254 15.63 11.02 -5.00
C TRP A 254 15.37 11.90 -3.76
N ILE A 255 16.29 11.85 -2.78
CA ILE A 255 16.32 12.67 -1.58
C ILE A 255 17.56 13.56 -1.68
N HIS A 256 17.35 14.86 -1.70
CA HIS A 256 18.42 15.87 -1.83
C HIS A 256 18.51 16.68 -0.54
N VAL A 257 19.71 16.87 -0.03
CA VAL A 257 19.97 17.83 1.06
C VAL A 257 20.35 19.15 0.42
N GLY A 258 19.72 20.24 0.86
CA GLY A 258 20.07 21.60 0.43
C GLY A 258 21.35 22.12 1.10
N GLU A 259 21.55 23.43 1.04
CA GLU A 259 22.64 24.10 1.74
C GLU A 259 22.44 23.96 3.26
N LEU A 260 23.47 23.46 3.96
CA LEU A 260 23.42 23.30 5.42
C LEU A 260 23.61 24.67 6.09
N PRO A 261 22.83 24.98 7.16
CA PRO A 261 22.94 26.26 7.85
C PRO A 261 24.30 26.43 8.55
N GLU A 262 24.76 27.68 8.68
CA GLU A 262 25.94 28.01 9.48
C GLU A 262 25.76 27.57 10.93
N PHE A 263 26.79 26.96 11.50
CA PHE A 263 26.74 26.33 12.83
C PHE A 263 28.13 26.32 13.46
N SER A 264 28.25 26.71 14.74
CA SER A 264 29.58 26.91 15.37
C SER A 264 30.12 25.67 16.11
N GLY A 265 29.31 24.99 16.91
CA GLY A 265 29.72 23.83 17.72
C GLY A 265 29.86 24.07 19.23
N ASP A 266 29.76 25.30 19.71
CA ASP A 266 30.13 25.63 21.10
C ASP A 266 29.04 25.35 22.14
N ILE A 267 27.77 25.42 21.71
CA ILE A 267 26.57 25.20 22.53
C ILE A 267 25.54 24.40 21.71
N VAL A 268 24.49 23.90 22.37
CA VAL A 268 23.34 23.34 21.65
C VAL A 268 22.69 24.47 20.84
N GLN A 269 22.65 24.29 19.53
CA GLN A 269 21.97 25.17 18.58
C GLN A 269 20.94 24.35 17.83
N ASP A 270 19.90 25.02 17.37
CA ASP A 270 18.84 24.41 16.61
C ASP A 270 19.00 24.74 15.13
N VAL A 271 19.19 23.71 14.31
CA VAL A 271 19.38 23.82 12.87
C VAL A 271 18.12 23.37 12.12
N SER A 272 17.86 24.04 11.01
CA SER A 272 16.79 23.71 10.07
C SER A 272 17.46 23.19 8.80
N ILE A 273 17.42 21.88 8.58
CA ILE A 273 18.14 21.22 7.48
C ILE A 273 17.18 21.06 6.29
N PRO A 274 17.39 21.79 5.18
CA PRO A 274 16.48 21.73 4.04
C PRO A 274 16.62 20.40 3.29
N ILE A 275 15.50 19.73 3.06
CA ILE A 275 15.40 18.50 2.27
C ILE A 275 14.43 18.73 1.11
N GLU A 276 14.82 18.24 -0.06
CA GLU A 276 13.92 18.09 -1.21
C GLU A 276 13.75 16.61 -1.57
N LEU A 277 12.51 16.22 -1.86
CA LEU A 277 12.14 14.92 -2.40
C LEU A 277 11.70 15.12 -3.85
N ASP A 278 12.24 14.35 -4.78
CA ASP A 278 11.74 14.30 -6.16
C ASP A 278 10.29 13.78 -6.22
N ALA A 279 9.64 13.90 -7.38
CA ALA A 279 8.38 13.20 -7.64
C ALA A 279 8.60 11.67 -7.69
N ASN A 280 7.61 10.90 -7.24
CA ASN A 280 7.57 9.45 -7.42
C ASN A 280 6.80 9.12 -8.71
N ASP A 281 7.52 9.11 -9.84
CA ASP A 281 7.00 8.71 -11.15
C ASP A 281 7.03 7.17 -11.37
N GLY A 282 7.24 6.40 -10.30
CA GLY A 282 7.22 4.93 -10.31
C GLY A 282 5.81 4.34 -10.35
N PHE A 283 5.71 3.04 -10.09
CA PHE A 283 4.44 2.30 -9.99
C PHE A 283 4.14 1.77 -8.59
N GLU A 284 4.97 2.07 -7.58
CA GLU A 284 4.79 1.64 -6.19
C GLU A 284 5.30 2.68 -5.18
N ASP A 285 4.96 2.50 -3.90
CA ASP A 285 5.42 3.35 -2.80
C ASP A 285 6.94 3.17 -2.61
N ARG A 286 7.70 4.27 -2.53
CA ARG A 286 9.16 4.22 -2.31
C ARG A 286 9.54 4.71 -0.92
N THR A 287 10.52 4.06 -0.29
CA THR A 287 10.96 4.35 1.08
C THR A 287 12.46 4.66 1.11
N GLY A 288 12.86 5.62 1.92
CA GLY A 288 14.25 5.98 2.18
C GLY A 288 14.42 6.63 3.55
N TYR A 289 15.63 7.10 3.81
CA TYR A 289 16.00 7.83 5.03
C TYR A 289 17.03 8.93 4.75
N VAL A 290 17.14 9.85 5.71
CA VAL A 290 18.25 10.80 5.92
C VAL A 290 18.84 10.54 7.30
N VAL A 291 20.14 10.24 7.37
CA VAL A 291 20.89 10.19 8.63
C VAL A 291 21.60 11.52 8.82
N ILE A 292 21.36 12.20 9.93
CA ILE A 292 22.18 13.34 10.37
C ILE A 292 23.18 12.78 11.38
N LYS A 293 24.48 13.01 11.17
CA LYS A 293 25.57 12.47 11.99
C LYS A 293 26.62 13.54 12.26
N ASN A 294 27.53 13.31 13.21
CA ASN A 294 28.73 14.13 13.33
C ASN A 294 29.62 14.04 12.05
N GLN A 295 30.43 15.07 11.84
CA GLN A 295 31.52 15.06 10.87
C GLN A 295 32.68 14.16 11.33
N GLY A 296 33.49 13.69 10.37
CA GLY A 296 34.57 12.74 10.58
C GLY A 296 34.20 11.30 10.16
N ASP A 297 35.20 10.42 10.20
CA ASP A 297 35.07 9.02 9.75
C ASP A 297 34.34 8.12 10.76
N ALA A 298 34.42 8.44 12.05
CA ALA A 298 33.75 7.73 13.13
C ALA A 298 32.41 8.39 13.46
N VAL A 299 31.33 7.61 13.49
CA VAL A 299 30.02 8.07 13.99
C VAL A 299 30.00 7.93 15.51
N GLU A 300 30.09 9.06 16.20
CA GLU A 300 29.93 9.20 17.65
C GLU A 300 28.46 9.44 18.02
N VAL A 301 27.76 10.26 17.23
CA VAL A 301 26.34 10.58 17.40
C VAL A 301 25.63 10.69 16.05
N SER A 302 24.41 10.18 15.97
CA SER A 302 23.55 10.27 14.79
C SER A 302 22.08 10.05 15.13
N ASP A 303 21.19 10.71 14.40
CA ASP A 303 19.73 10.49 14.43
C ASP A 303 19.23 10.35 12.98
N THR A 304 18.07 9.74 12.77
CA THR A 304 17.58 9.34 11.43
C THR A 304 16.10 9.64 11.27
N ILE A 305 15.73 10.24 10.14
CA ILE A 305 14.35 10.35 9.67
C ILE A 305 14.14 9.42 8.46
N TYR A 306 13.06 8.65 8.51
CA TYR A 306 12.57 7.81 7.43
C TYR A 306 11.48 8.54 6.65
N VAL A 307 11.43 8.30 5.34
CA VAL A 307 10.54 8.97 4.38
C VAL A 307 9.94 7.93 3.45
N THR A 308 8.61 7.78 3.48
CA THR A 308 7.86 6.94 2.53
C THR A 308 6.99 7.81 1.63
N GLN A 309 7.28 7.80 0.34
CA GLN A 309 6.55 8.58 -0.67
C GLN A 309 5.57 7.68 -1.42
N ARG A 310 4.27 7.84 -1.12
CA ARG A 310 3.20 6.99 -1.66
C ARG A 310 2.87 7.32 -3.11
N ILE A 311 2.66 6.29 -3.94
CA ILE A 311 2.24 6.47 -5.34
C ILE A 311 0.74 6.78 -5.47
N TYR A 312 -0.08 6.43 -4.47
CA TYR A 312 -1.53 6.68 -4.42
C TYR A 312 -1.95 7.36 -3.11
N SER A 313 -2.93 8.26 -3.16
CA SER A 313 -3.41 8.96 -1.95
C SER A 313 -4.32 8.10 -1.06
N GLN A 314 -4.96 7.05 -1.60
CA GLN A 314 -5.93 6.23 -0.88
C GLN A 314 -5.47 4.77 -0.74
N ILE A 315 -5.87 4.15 0.38
CA ILE A 315 -5.68 2.72 0.64
C ILE A 315 -7.04 2.12 1.00
N VAL A 316 -7.40 1.00 0.36
CA VAL A 316 -8.58 0.20 0.67
C VAL A 316 -8.14 -1.02 1.48
N TYR A 317 -8.54 -1.07 2.74
CA TYR A 317 -8.12 -2.13 3.67
C TYR A 317 -9.12 -3.30 3.69
N VAL A 318 -8.60 -4.53 3.61
CA VAL A 318 -9.39 -5.78 3.63
C VAL A 318 -8.80 -6.75 4.66
N LYS A 319 -9.64 -7.32 5.53
CA LYS A 319 -9.23 -8.19 6.64
C LYS A 319 -10.35 -9.19 6.95
N ALA A 320 -10.07 -10.47 6.71
CA ALA A 320 -11.05 -11.56 6.80
C ALA A 320 -11.90 -11.49 8.10
N GLY A 321 -13.22 -11.55 7.95
CA GLY A 321 -14.18 -11.51 9.06
C GLY A 321 -14.51 -10.11 9.62
N SER A 322 -13.89 -9.06 9.09
CA SER A 322 -14.28 -7.66 9.41
C SER A 322 -15.60 -7.28 8.73
N ASN A 323 -16.26 -6.21 9.19
CA ASN A 323 -17.51 -5.69 8.62
C ASN A 323 -17.48 -4.15 8.48
N GLY A 324 -16.33 -3.58 8.11
CA GLY A 324 -16.13 -2.15 8.00
C GLY A 324 -16.37 -1.58 6.60
N ASP A 325 -15.82 -0.39 6.35
CA ASP A 325 -15.96 0.40 5.12
C ASP A 325 -14.65 0.53 4.31
N GLY A 326 -13.62 -0.23 4.69
CA GLY A 326 -12.32 -0.27 4.05
C GLY A 326 -11.41 0.93 4.31
N SER A 327 -11.77 1.84 5.23
CA SER A 327 -11.04 3.12 5.44
C SER A 327 -9.81 3.03 6.36
N SER A 328 -9.72 2.00 7.21
CA SER A 328 -8.55 1.72 8.07
C SER A 328 -8.47 0.21 8.38
N TRP A 329 -7.43 -0.24 9.09
CA TRP A 329 -7.34 -1.65 9.53
C TRP A 329 -8.41 -2.05 10.55
N GLU A 330 -8.88 -1.12 11.38
CA GLU A 330 -9.97 -1.28 12.35
C GLU A 330 -11.34 -1.29 11.66
N ARG A 331 -11.42 -0.65 10.48
CA ARG A 331 -12.63 -0.54 9.65
C ARG A 331 -12.49 -1.29 8.32
N ALA A 332 -11.66 -2.32 8.25
CA ALA A 332 -11.41 -3.05 7.00
C ALA A 332 -12.67 -3.77 6.47
N PHE A 333 -12.74 -3.98 5.17
CA PHE A 333 -13.75 -4.85 4.54
C PHE A 333 -13.53 -6.32 4.92
N GLY A 334 -14.60 -7.12 4.91
CA GLY A 334 -14.56 -8.53 5.26
C GLY A 334 -14.10 -9.44 4.13
N THR A 335 -14.44 -9.10 2.87
CA THR A 335 -14.11 -9.92 1.70
C THR A 335 -13.40 -9.16 0.57
N ILE A 336 -12.73 -9.91 -0.30
CA ILE A 336 -12.01 -9.38 -1.46
C ILE A 336 -12.95 -8.65 -2.42
N GLU A 337 -14.17 -9.14 -2.62
CA GLU A 337 -15.17 -8.52 -3.50
C GLU A 337 -15.67 -7.15 -2.99
N GLU A 338 -15.68 -6.95 -1.67
CA GLU A 338 -16.05 -5.67 -1.06
C GLU A 338 -14.97 -4.61 -1.31
N GLY A 339 -13.69 -4.96 -1.08
CA GLY A 339 -12.54 -4.13 -1.45
C GLY A 339 -12.48 -3.83 -2.95
N LEU A 340 -12.67 -4.84 -3.80
CA LEU A 340 -12.72 -4.67 -5.26
C LEU A 340 -13.91 -3.83 -5.74
N SER A 341 -14.98 -3.71 -4.94
CA SER A 341 -16.14 -2.85 -5.22
C SER A 341 -15.92 -1.40 -4.78
N ALA A 342 -15.02 -1.15 -3.82
CA ALA A 342 -14.54 0.19 -3.47
C ALA A 342 -13.48 0.70 -4.46
N CYS A 343 -12.68 -0.20 -5.06
CA CYS A 343 -11.63 0.17 -6.02
C CYS A 343 -12.15 0.54 -7.42
N ALA A 344 -11.73 1.68 -7.94
CA ALA A 344 -11.90 2.08 -9.34
C ALA A 344 -10.70 1.63 -10.20
N HIS A 345 -10.94 1.25 -11.44
CA HIS A 345 -9.88 0.96 -12.42
C HIS A 345 -9.03 2.22 -12.67
N TYR A 346 -7.71 2.12 -12.45
CA TYR A 346 -6.77 3.24 -12.47
C TYR A 346 -7.11 4.40 -11.50
N GLY A 347 -7.94 4.16 -10.48
CA GLY A 347 -8.15 5.14 -9.41
C GLY A 347 -6.86 5.45 -8.64
N ASP A 348 -6.84 6.58 -7.92
CA ASP A 348 -5.69 7.00 -7.10
C ASP A 348 -5.65 6.25 -5.76
N MET A 349 -5.65 4.92 -5.84
CA MET A 349 -5.87 3.99 -4.73
C MET A 349 -5.14 2.66 -4.92
N GLN A 350 -4.81 2.01 -3.80
CA GLN A 350 -4.29 0.64 -3.73
C GLN A 350 -5.04 -0.20 -2.69
N MET A 351 -5.08 -1.52 -2.85
CA MET A 351 -5.79 -2.44 -1.95
C MET A 351 -4.80 -3.21 -1.09
N TRP A 352 -4.94 -3.09 0.24
CA TRP A 352 -4.09 -3.74 1.23
C TRP A 352 -4.89 -4.82 1.95
N VAL A 353 -4.38 -6.06 1.92
CA VAL A 353 -5.08 -7.25 2.39
C VAL A 353 -4.29 -7.91 3.53
N ALA A 354 -4.93 -8.05 4.68
CA ALA A 354 -4.35 -8.74 5.82
C ALA A 354 -4.13 -10.23 5.51
N ALA A 355 -3.17 -10.86 6.19
CA ALA A 355 -2.94 -12.29 6.13
C ALA A 355 -4.16 -13.08 6.64
N GLY A 356 -4.39 -14.27 6.06
CA GLY A 356 -5.55 -15.11 6.35
C GLY A 356 -6.27 -15.57 5.09
N ASP A 357 -7.34 -16.34 5.29
CA ASP A 357 -8.08 -17.06 4.26
C ASP A 357 -9.30 -16.27 3.77
N TYR A 358 -9.39 -16.08 2.46
CA TYR A 358 -10.46 -15.34 1.77
C TYR A 358 -11.15 -16.27 0.77
N TYR A 359 -12.40 -16.63 1.06
CA TYR A 359 -13.22 -17.47 0.20
C TYR A 359 -13.98 -16.62 -0.80
N LEU A 360 -13.60 -16.73 -2.08
CA LEU A 360 -14.30 -16.03 -3.17
C LEU A 360 -15.70 -16.61 -3.36
N LYS A 361 -16.68 -15.75 -3.64
CA LYS A 361 -18.09 -16.10 -3.90
C LYS A 361 -18.31 -16.57 -5.34
N ASN A 362 -17.45 -16.15 -6.28
CA ASN A 362 -17.41 -16.57 -7.68
C ASN A 362 -15.97 -16.41 -8.24
N TRP A 363 -15.76 -16.50 -9.56
CA TRP A 363 -14.59 -15.84 -10.17
C TRP A 363 -14.67 -14.31 -9.98
N THR A 364 -13.52 -13.64 -9.97
CA THR A 364 -13.45 -12.18 -9.83
C THR A 364 -12.46 -11.50 -10.78
N GLU A 365 -12.71 -10.23 -11.09
CA GLU A 365 -11.78 -9.33 -11.79
C GLU A 365 -10.96 -8.54 -10.77
N PHE A 366 -9.64 -8.58 -10.86
CA PHE A 366 -8.78 -7.64 -10.13
C PHE A 366 -8.83 -6.26 -10.82
N LYS A 367 -9.28 -5.24 -10.08
CA LYS A 367 -9.30 -3.85 -10.52
C LYS A 367 -7.90 -3.35 -10.84
N LYS A 368 -7.75 -2.39 -11.75
CA LYS A 368 -6.44 -1.92 -12.25
C LYS A 368 -5.73 -0.96 -11.29
N VAL A 369 -5.48 -1.47 -10.09
CA VAL A 369 -4.82 -0.86 -8.92
C VAL A 369 -3.73 -1.81 -8.43
N ASN A 370 -2.90 -1.38 -7.47
CA ASN A 370 -1.94 -2.31 -6.83
C ASN A 370 -2.62 -3.10 -5.71
N PHE A 371 -2.21 -4.35 -5.55
CA PHE A 371 -2.65 -5.26 -4.50
C PHE A 371 -1.45 -5.75 -3.70
N TYR A 372 -1.52 -5.60 -2.38
CA TYR A 372 -0.52 -6.13 -1.45
C TYR A 372 -1.22 -6.98 -0.40
N GLY A 373 -0.83 -8.26 -0.30
CA GLY A 373 -1.34 -9.26 0.64
C GLY A 373 -0.29 -9.68 1.65
N GLY A 374 -0.74 -10.15 2.82
CA GLY A 374 0.11 -10.63 3.91
C GLY A 374 0.36 -9.63 5.04
N PHE A 375 -0.38 -8.53 5.15
CA PHE A 375 -0.25 -7.61 6.29
C PHE A 375 -0.71 -8.26 7.62
N GLU A 376 -0.25 -7.77 8.77
CA GLU A 376 -0.83 -8.08 10.09
C GLU A 376 -2.20 -7.42 10.26
N GLY A 377 -2.38 -6.31 9.56
CA GLY A 377 -3.48 -5.38 9.78
C GLY A 377 -3.15 -4.37 10.88
N LYS A 378 -1.92 -3.83 10.84
CA LYS A 378 -1.42 -2.71 11.66
C LYS A 378 -0.53 -1.75 10.86
N GLU A 379 0.04 -2.22 9.76
CA GLU A 379 1.11 -1.54 9.02
C GLU A 379 0.65 -0.22 8.38
N THR A 380 1.55 0.78 8.35
CA THR A 380 1.30 2.13 7.79
C THR A 380 1.94 2.36 6.42
N THR A 381 2.90 1.51 6.05
CA THR A 381 3.64 1.50 4.78
C THR A 381 3.72 0.07 4.22
N VAL A 382 3.95 -0.08 2.92
CA VAL A 382 4.19 -1.41 2.31
C VAL A 382 5.49 -2.06 2.83
N ALA A 383 6.46 -1.25 3.28
CA ALA A 383 7.78 -1.68 3.72
C ALA A 383 7.77 -2.41 5.09
N GLU A 384 6.79 -2.12 5.95
CA GLU A 384 6.61 -2.82 7.24
C GLU A 384 6.16 -4.28 7.09
N ARG A 385 5.64 -4.67 5.92
CA ARG A 385 5.06 -6.00 5.68
C ARG A 385 6.14 -7.06 5.51
N THR A 386 6.13 -8.07 6.38
CA THR A 386 6.97 -9.26 6.21
C THR A 386 6.47 -10.18 5.09
N MET A 387 7.38 -10.69 4.26
CA MET A 387 7.05 -11.66 3.20
C MET A 387 6.66 -13.05 3.74
N LYS A 388 6.89 -13.32 5.03
CA LYS A 388 6.51 -14.58 5.72
C LYS A 388 5.01 -14.82 5.78
N ARG A 389 4.20 -13.77 5.64
CA ARG A 389 2.75 -13.80 5.62
C ARG A 389 2.23 -13.67 4.19
N LYS A 390 1.09 -14.29 3.90
CA LYS A 390 0.37 -14.18 2.61
C LYS A 390 -1.13 -14.01 2.87
N SER A 391 -1.85 -13.45 1.90
CA SER A 391 -3.32 -13.50 1.86
C SER A 391 -3.74 -14.64 0.93
N ILE A 392 -4.49 -15.62 1.46
CA ILE A 392 -4.82 -16.86 0.75
C ILE A 392 -6.20 -16.71 0.11
N LEU A 393 -6.27 -16.72 -1.21
CA LEU A 393 -7.51 -16.62 -1.98
C LEU A 393 -7.95 -18.00 -2.43
N HIS A 394 -8.97 -18.53 -1.76
CA HIS A 394 -9.63 -19.76 -2.14
C HIS A 394 -10.63 -19.50 -3.26
N ALA A 395 -10.54 -20.29 -4.32
CA ALA A 395 -11.53 -20.31 -5.37
C ALA A 395 -12.93 -20.67 -4.85
N ALA A 396 -13.96 -20.04 -5.41
CA ALA A 396 -15.35 -20.42 -5.16
C ALA A 396 -15.57 -21.90 -5.52
N PRO A 397 -16.02 -22.79 -4.60
CA PRO A 397 -15.98 -24.25 -4.81
C PRO A 397 -16.76 -24.78 -6.03
N SER A 398 -17.75 -24.02 -6.50
CA SER A 398 -18.60 -24.35 -7.66
C SER A 398 -18.22 -23.59 -8.95
N ASN A 399 -17.21 -22.72 -8.91
CA ASN A 399 -16.77 -21.95 -10.08
C ASN A 399 -16.06 -22.85 -11.10
N VAL A 400 -16.40 -22.65 -12.38
CA VAL A 400 -15.84 -23.39 -13.52
C VAL A 400 -14.92 -22.55 -14.40
N TRP A 401 -14.75 -21.25 -14.11
CA TRP A 401 -13.80 -20.35 -14.77
C TRP A 401 -12.50 -20.23 -13.97
N PRO A 402 -11.44 -19.60 -14.52
CA PRO A 402 -10.33 -19.12 -13.71
C PRO A 402 -10.87 -18.24 -12.59
N SER A 403 -10.28 -18.34 -11.41
CA SER A 403 -10.83 -17.73 -10.18
C SER A 403 -10.46 -16.26 -10.03
N VAL A 404 -9.36 -15.83 -10.65
CA VAL A 404 -8.95 -14.43 -10.77
C VAL A 404 -8.62 -14.08 -12.23
N TYR A 405 -9.18 -12.98 -12.71
CA TYR A 405 -8.85 -12.35 -13.98
C TYR A 405 -8.12 -11.02 -13.75
N MET A 406 -6.94 -10.87 -14.34
CA MET A 406 -6.15 -9.64 -14.38
C MET A 406 -6.09 -9.16 -15.85
N TYR A 407 -7.09 -8.38 -16.27
CA TYR A 407 -7.22 -7.96 -17.67
C TYR A 407 -6.20 -6.88 -18.09
N LYS A 408 -5.93 -6.82 -19.41
CA LYS A 408 -5.00 -5.91 -20.11
C LYS A 408 -4.92 -4.52 -19.47
N LEU A 409 -3.73 -4.15 -19.00
CA LEU A 409 -3.41 -2.77 -18.62
C LEU A 409 -3.18 -1.89 -19.86
N THR A 410 -3.23 -0.58 -19.66
CA THR A 410 -2.81 0.40 -20.67
C THR A 410 -1.30 0.25 -20.91
N GLU A 411 -0.87 0.34 -22.17
CA GLU A 411 0.55 0.26 -22.52
C GLU A 411 1.40 1.27 -21.70
N GLY A 412 2.56 0.82 -21.23
CA GLY A 412 3.42 1.58 -20.31
C GLY A 412 2.94 1.62 -18.84
N THR A 413 1.74 1.13 -18.52
CA THR A 413 1.22 1.12 -17.14
C THR A 413 1.45 -0.23 -16.46
N THR A 414 2.28 -0.27 -15.42
CA THR A 414 2.41 -1.45 -14.55
C THR A 414 1.40 -1.42 -13.41
N ARG A 415 0.92 -2.60 -12.97
CA ARG A 415 0.23 -2.80 -11.69
C ARG A 415 0.77 -4.04 -10.98
N VAL A 416 0.87 -3.96 -9.66
CA VAL A 416 1.50 -4.96 -8.80
C VAL A 416 0.45 -5.84 -8.12
N VAL A 417 0.70 -7.14 -8.08
CA VAL A 417 0.02 -8.12 -7.21
C VAL A 417 1.09 -8.82 -6.39
N ASP A 418 1.13 -8.56 -5.09
CA ASP A 418 2.22 -8.97 -4.20
C ASP A 418 1.72 -9.75 -2.98
N GLY A 419 2.30 -10.92 -2.67
CA GLY A 419 2.09 -11.60 -1.39
C GLY A 419 0.77 -12.37 -1.24
N PHE A 420 0.21 -12.86 -2.35
CA PHE A 420 -1.00 -13.68 -2.37
C PHE A 420 -0.70 -15.17 -2.57
N GLU A 421 -1.58 -16.04 -2.06
CA GLU A 421 -1.66 -17.43 -2.51
C GLU A 421 -2.98 -17.66 -3.26
N PHE A 422 -2.96 -18.35 -4.41
CA PHE A 422 -4.14 -18.66 -5.22
C PHE A 422 -4.39 -20.17 -5.22
N VAL A 423 -5.52 -20.60 -4.65
CA VAL A 423 -5.71 -22.00 -4.24
C VAL A 423 -7.09 -22.59 -4.56
N ASP A 424 -7.15 -23.93 -4.57
CA ASP A 424 -8.35 -24.78 -4.65
C ASP A 424 -9.22 -24.61 -5.93
N SER A 425 -8.70 -23.94 -6.95
CA SER A 425 -9.40 -23.70 -8.22
C SER A 425 -9.71 -25.00 -8.96
N LYS A 426 -10.92 -25.08 -9.53
CA LYS A 426 -11.46 -26.25 -10.25
C LYS A 426 -11.91 -25.90 -11.66
N GLY A 427 -11.19 -24.96 -12.29
CA GLY A 427 -11.52 -24.38 -13.58
C GLY A 427 -11.67 -25.42 -14.70
N LYS A 428 -12.83 -25.41 -15.37
CA LYS A 428 -13.19 -26.27 -16.50
C LYS A 428 -13.34 -25.52 -17.82
N GLN A 429 -13.44 -24.19 -17.73
CA GLN A 429 -13.58 -23.22 -18.82
C GLN A 429 -12.49 -22.15 -18.65
N GLY A 430 -12.18 -21.40 -19.70
CA GLY A 430 -11.07 -20.45 -19.70
C GLY A 430 -9.70 -21.15 -19.62
N GLU A 431 -8.75 -20.51 -18.93
CA GLU A 431 -7.34 -20.93 -18.87
C GLU A 431 -6.85 -20.87 -17.42
N GLY A 432 -6.58 -22.01 -16.79
CA GLY A 432 -5.92 -22.06 -15.49
C GLY A 432 -6.73 -21.66 -14.26
N ALA A 433 -6.00 -21.55 -13.14
CA ALA A 433 -6.53 -21.08 -11.86
C ALA A 433 -6.69 -19.55 -11.81
N LEU A 434 -5.82 -18.83 -12.54
CA LEU A 434 -5.86 -17.39 -12.76
C LEU A 434 -5.31 -17.06 -14.16
N VAL A 435 -5.75 -15.93 -14.71
CA VAL A 435 -5.24 -15.41 -15.99
C VAL A 435 -4.77 -13.97 -15.80
N ALA A 436 -3.58 -13.65 -16.34
CA ALA A 436 -3.09 -12.29 -16.42
C ALA A 436 -2.67 -11.90 -17.84
N TYR A 437 -3.17 -10.74 -18.27
CA TYR A 437 -2.92 -10.14 -19.57
C TYR A 437 -2.24 -8.77 -19.40
N GLU A 438 -1.05 -8.65 -19.96
CA GLU A 438 -0.27 -7.45 -20.28
C GLU A 438 0.05 -6.48 -19.12
N TYR A 439 1.35 -6.31 -18.88
CA TYR A 439 1.99 -5.35 -17.97
C TYR A 439 1.70 -5.53 -16.46
N TRP A 440 1.06 -6.63 -16.07
CA TRP A 440 0.95 -7.01 -14.65
C TRP A 440 2.29 -7.53 -14.12
N MET A 441 2.70 -7.00 -12.96
CA MET A 441 3.79 -7.53 -12.13
C MET A 441 3.19 -8.39 -11.02
N ILE A 442 3.47 -9.69 -11.02
CA ILE A 442 2.98 -10.63 -10.01
C ILE A 442 4.19 -11.12 -9.20
N ARG A 443 4.29 -10.72 -7.94
CA ARG A 443 5.51 -10.95 -7.13
C ARG A 443 5.26 -11.58 -5.76
N ASN A 444 6.23 -12.33 -5.26
CA ASN A 444 6.19 -13.01 -3.95
C ASN A 444 4.94 -13.91 -3.74
N CYS A 445 4.30 -14.35 -4.83
CA CYS A 445 3.02 -15.04 -4.83
C CYS A 445 3.17 -16.55 -4.99
N VAL A 446 2.16 -17.30 -4.52
CA VAL A 446 2.10 -18.77 -4.63
C VAL A 446 0.85 -19.19 -5.41
N VAL A 447 0.98 -20.12 -6.35
CA VAL A 447 -0.16 -20.77 -7.02
C VAL A 447 -0.09 -22.25 -6.69
N ARG A 448 -1.04 -22.76 -5.90
CA ARG A 448 -0.96 -24.12 -5.36
C ARG A 448 -2.29 -24.86 -5.22
N ASN A 449 -2.22 -26.19 -5.27
CA ASN A 449 -3.34 -27.11 -5.05
C ASN A 449 -4.52 -26.94 -6.02
N ASN A 450 -4.34 -26.25 -7.14
CA ASN A 450 -5.38 -26.04 -8.14
C ASN A 450 -5.49 -27.28 -9.05
N ASN A 451 -6.71 -27.66 -9.42
CA ASN A 451 -7.00 -28.84 -10.23
C ASN A 451 -7.92 -28.45 -11.41
N CYS A 452 -7.30 -27.99 -12.50
CA CYS A 452 -7.99 -27.38 -13.63
C CYS A 452 -7.90 -28.24 -14.90
N VAL A 453 -8.85 -28.08 -15.82
CA VAL A 453 -8.84 -28.77 -17.12
C VAL A 453 -7.65 -28.32 -17.98
N ARG A 454 -7.22 -27.07 -17.81
CA ARG A 454 -6.06 -26.44 -18.46
C ARG A 454 -5.26 -25.63 -17.45
N ASP A 455 -3.95 -25.54 -17.65
CA ASP A 455 -3.06 -24.47 -17.14
C ASP A 455 -3.20 -24.17 -15.64
N ALA A 456 -3.33 -25.21 -14.80
CA ALA A 456 -3.69 -25.07 -13.38
C ALA A 456 -2.75 -24.21 -12.52
N GLY A 457 -1.50 -24.00 -12.95
CA GLY A 457 -0.52 -23.09 -12.35
C GLY A 457 -0.62 -21.63 -12.83
N GLY A 458 -1.59 -21.32 -13.70
CA GLY A 458 -1.85 -19.98 -14.25
C GLY A 458 -1.49 -19.82 -15.73
N ALA A 459 -2.12 -18.83 -16.36
CA ALA A 459 -1.85 -18.40 -17.74
C ALA A 459 -1.44 -16.91 -17.78
N TYR A 460 -0.29 -16.63 -18.38
CA TYR A 460 0.40 -15.35 -18.29
C TYR A 460 0.83 -14.85 -19.68
N PHE A 461 0.41 -13.64 -20.03
CA PHE A 461 0.61 -13.03 -21.34
C PHE A 461 1.21 -11.62 -21.15
N LEU A 462 2.39 -11.33 -21.71
CA LEU A 462 3.16 -10.08 -21.50
C LEU A 462 3.21 -9.61 -20.03
N CYS A 463 3.40 -10.56 -19.10
CA CYS A 463 3.49 -10.29 -17.67
C CYS A 463 4.95 -10.33 -17.17
N THR A 464 5.17 -9.88 -15.94
CA THR A 464 6.43 -10.08 -15.21
C THR A 464 6.14 -10.83 -13.91
N LEU A 465 6.75 -11.99 -13.70
CA LEU A 465 6.62 -12.78 -12.48
C LEU A 465 7.93 -12.79 -11.71
N ILE A 466 7.90 -12.52 -10.41
CA ILE A 466 9.10 -12.34 -9.57
C ILE A 466 8.96 -13.06 -8.23
N ASN A 467 9.96 -13.85 -7.80
CA ASN A 467 9.93 -14.56 -6.51
C ASN A 467 8.65 -15.42 -6.34
N CYS A 468 8.13 -16.04 -7.41
CA CYS A 468 6.85 -16.75 -7.39
C CYS A 468 7.04 -18.27 -7.31
N VAL A 469 6.12 -18.97 -6.63
CA VAL A 469 6.13 -20.43 -6.50
C VAL A 469 4.87 -21.04 -7.10
N ILE A 470 5.03 -21.83 -8.16
CA ILE A 470 3.95 -22.54 -8.85
C ILE A 470 4.09 -24.02 -8.50
N ARG A 471 3.27 -24.54 -7.58
CA ARG A 471 3.50 -25.88 -7.00
C ARG A 471 2.24 -26.71 -6.76
N ASP A 472 2.39 -28.03 -6.80
CA ASP A 472 1.33 -28.98 -6.40
C ASP A 472 -0.01 -28.78 -7.17
N ASN A 473 0.00 -28.21 -8.38
CA ASN A 473 -1.17 -28.02 -9.24
C ASN A 473 -1.32 -29.17 -10.25
N GLU A 474 -2.54 -29.49 -10.68
CA GLU A 474 -2.84 -30.55 -11.65
C GLU A 474 -3.64 -30.05 -12.86
N THR A 475 -3.10 -30.23 -14.08
CA THR A 475 -3.80 -29.98 -15.35
C THR A 475 -4.36 -31.29 -15.94
N LEU A 476 -5.68 -31.37 -16.12
CA LEU A 476 -6.37 -32.65 -16.42
C LEU A 476 -6.37 -33.10 -17.89
N SER A 477 -6.24 -32.22 -18.90
CA SER A 477 -6.48 -32.64 -20.29
C SER A 477 -5.57 -32.12 -21.41
N THR A 478 -5.46 -30.81 -21.66
CA THR A 478 -5.02 -30.32 -23.00
C THR A 478 -3.88 -29.29 -23.02
N SER A 479 -3.27 -28.95 -21.89
CA SER A 479 -2.22 -27.92 -21.86
C SER A 479 -1.12 -28.21 -20.82
N SER A 480 -0.24 -27.23 -20.63
CA SER A 480 0.76 -27.14 -19.57
C SER A 480 0.14 -27.13 -18.16
N THR A 481 0.97 -27.21 -17.12
CA THR A 481 0.59 -26.66 -15.82
C THR A 481 0.67 -25.13 -15.85
N MET A 482 1.75 -24.53 -16.37
CA MET A 482 1.91 -23.08 -16.44
C MET A 482 2.06 -22.61 -17.90
N ASN A 483 1.19 -21.70 -18.37
CA ASN A 483 1.24 -21.16 -19.74
C ASN A 483 1.84 -19.75 -19.74
N VAL A 484 2.89 -19.53 -20.52
CA VAL A 484 3.72 -18.31 -20.52
C VAL A 484 3.94 -17.85 -21.96
N GLN A 485 3.37 -16.70 -22.32
CA GLN A 485 3.34 -16.21 -23.71
C GLN A 485 3.55 -14.71 -23.83
N GLN A 486 3.63 -14.21 -25.06
CA GLN A 486 3.77 -12.80 -25.43
C GLN A 486 4.90 -12.11 -24.66
N SER A 487 6.12 -12.65 -24.75
CA SER A 487 7.31 -12.04 -24.11
C SER A 487 7.30 -11.99 -22.58
N THR A 488 6.41 -12.74 -21.91
CA THR A 488 6.36 -12.83 -20.44
C THR A 488 7.74 -13.22 -19.87
N CYS A 489 8.15 -12.53 -18.81
CA CYS A 489 9.43 -12.73 -18.14
C CYS A 489 9.24 -13.32 -16.74
N LEU A 490 9.97 -14.40 -16.44
CA LEU A 490 10.03 -15.03 -15.13
C LEU A 490 11.40 -14.74 -14.49
N TYR A 491 11.39 -14.20 -13.28
CA TYR A 491 12.58 -13.93 -12.46
C TYR A 491 12.43 -14.64 -11.11
N ASN A 492 13.44 -15.41 -10.70
CA ASN A 492 13.44 -16.07 -9.39
C ASN A 492 12.17 -16.96 -9.17
N VAL A 493 11.68 -17.67 -10.20
CA VAL A 493 10.43 -18.45 -10.12
C VAL A 493 10.73 -19.94 -9.93
N THR A 494 10.05 -20.58 -8.98
CA THR A 494 10.16 -22.03 -8.72
C THR A 494 8.87 -22.74 -9.14
N VAL A 495 8.96 -23.62 -10.15
CA VAL A 495 7.83 -24.41 -10.68
C VAL A 495 8.04 -25.89 -10.34
N VAL A 496 7.35 -26.38 -9.30
CA VAL A 496 7.75 -27.62 -8.61
C VAL A 496 6.61 -28.58 -8.22
N ASN A 497 6.82 -29.89 -8.41
CA ASN A 497 5.88 -30.97 -8.05
C ASN A 497 4.44 -30.80 -8.61
N ASN A 498 4.30 -30.14 -9.76
CA ASN A 498 3.03 -30.06 -10.48
C ASN A 498 2.77 -31.32 -11.31
N ARG A 499 1.54 -31.49 -11.78
CA ARG A 499 1.13 -32.59 -12.66
C ARG A 499 0.40 -32.05 -13.88
N SER A 500 0.55 -32.73 -15.01
CA SER A 500 -0.29 -32.48 -16.18
C SER A 500 -0.47 -33.74 -17.00
N ALA A 501 -1.65 -33.88 -17.59
CA ALA A 501 -1.99 -34.91 -18.57
C ALA A 501 -2.12 -34.35 -20.00
N GLY A 502 -1.64 -33.13 -20.24
CA GLY A 502 -1.75 -32.37 -21.49
C GLY A 502 -0.47 -32.32 -22.33
N SER A 503 0.18 -31.15 -22.41
CA SER A 503 1.38 -30.93 -23.26
C SER A 503 2.71 -31.00 -22.51
N SER A 504 2.72 -30.65 -21.22
CA SER A 504 3.87 -30.67 -20.32
C SER A 504 3.42 -30.45 -18.88
N ALA A 505 4.22 -30.84 -17.87
CA ALA A 505 3.90 -30.61 -16.46
C ALA A 505 4.62 -29.41 -15.83
N GLY A 506 5.56 -28.80 -16.54
CA GLY A 506 6.21 -27.54 -16.17
C GLY A 506 5.63 -26.36 -16.95
N VAL A 507 6.52 -25.60 -17.58
CA VAL A 507 6.19 -24.34 -18.26
C VAL A 507 6.05 -24.54 -19.77
N ARG A 508 4.94 -24.08 -20.35
CA ARG A 508 4.81 -23.86 -21.80
C ARG A 508 5.24 -22.44 -22.11
N LEU A 509 6.22 -22.30 -22.99
CA LEU A 509 6.75 -21.02 -23.46
C LEU A 509 6.35 -20.82 -24.92
N GLY A 510 5.54 -19.79 -25.15
CA GLY A 510 4.98 -19.46 -26.45
C GLY A 510 5.56 -18.19 -27.08
N SER A 511 4.70 -17.53 -27.86
CA SER A 511 4.98 -16.32 -28.64
C SER A 511 5.80 -15.21 -27.94
N GLY A 512 6.49 -14.38 -28.73
CA GLY A 512 7.11 -13.13 -28.28
C GLY A 512 8.54 -13.21 -27.74
N THR A 513 9.13 -14.41 -27.59
CA THR A 513 10.44 -14.61 -26.92
C THR A 513 10.34 -14.40 -25.41
N CYS A 514 9.68 -15.33 -24.73
CA CYS A 514 9.58 -15.34 -23.27
C CYS A 514 10.96 -15.59 -22.61
N GLN A 515 11.19 -15.02 -21.42
CA GLN A 515 12.46 -15.16 -20.70
C GLN A 515 12.29 -15.85 -19.34
N MET A 516 13.28 -16.63 -18.95
CA MET A 516 13.43 -17.20 -17.62
C MET A 516 14.82 -16.86 -17.09
N VAL A 517 14.88 -16.28 -15.89
CA VAL A 517 16.12 -15.89 -15.21
C VAL A 517 16.06 -16.36 -13.76
N ASN A 518 17.11 -17.03 -13.27
CA ASN A 518 17.17 -17.56 -11.90
C ASN A 518 15.98 -18.49 -11.55
N CYS A 519 15.42 -19.20 -12.53
CA CYS A 519 14.22 -20.02 -12.34
C CYS A 519 14.55 -21.50 -12.12
N VAL A 520 13.79 -22.17 -11.27
CA VAL A 520 13.88 -23.62 -11.05
C VAL A 520 12.64 -24.32 -11.61
N VAL A 521 12.83 -25.42 -12.34
CA VAL A 521 11.73 -26.30 -12.76
C VAL A 521 12.10 -27.76 -12.49
N TRP A 522 11.45 -28.38 -11.51
CA TRP A 522 11.84 -29.70 -10.98
C TRP A 522 10.64 -30.51 -10.42
N GLY A 523 10.74 -31.83 -10.37
CA GLY A 523 9.77 -32.74 -9.74
C GLY A 523 8.39 -32.81 -10.40
N ASN A 524 8.17 -32.09 -11.51
CA ASN A 524 6.88 -32.03 -12.19
C ASN A 524 6.62 -33.35 -12.97
N VAL A 525 5.39 -33.87 -12.94
CA VAL A 525 5.03 -35.18 -13.50
C VAL A 525 4.10 -35.04 -14.70
N HIS A 526 4.62 -35.29 -15.90
CA HIS A 526 3.81 -35.40 -17.11
C HIS A 526 3.22 -36.83 -17.16
N THR A 527 1.89 -36.97 -17.05
CA THR A 527 1.24 -38.26 -16.82
C THR A 527 0.88 -39.02 -18.11
N LYS A 528 1.12 -38.40 -19.28
CA LYS A 528 0.91 -38.99 -20.62
C LYS A 528 2.12 -38.84 -21.56
N GLY A 529 3.29 -38.47 -21.04
CA GLY A 529 4.50 -38.26 -21.83
C GLY A 529 5.71 -37.94 -20.96
N ASP A 530 6.79 -37.50 -21.60
CA ASP A 530 8.13 -37.28 -21.03
C ASP A 530 8.47 -35.80 -20.78
N LEU A 531 7.66 -34.87 -21.32
CA LEU A 531 7.80 -33.41 -21.15
C LEU A 531 7.47 -32.92 -19.71
N HIS A 532 8.22 -33.43 -18.72
CA HIS A 532 8.16 -33.06 -17.31
C HIS A 532 8.37 -31.56 -17.11
N SER A 533 9.43 -31.00 -17.70
CA SER A 533 9.90 -29.65 -17.35
C SER A 533 9.32 -28.53 -18.21
N GLY A 534 8.77 -28.81 -19.40
CA GLY A 534 8.19 -27.76 -20.22
C GLY A 534 7.87 -28.12 -21.67
N TYR A 535 7.45 -27.10 -22.42
CA TYR A 535 7.09 -27.17 -23.84
C TYR A 535 7.48 -25.86 -24.52
N LEU A 536 8.07 -25.90 -25.71
CA LEU A 536 8.42 -24.73 -26.53
C LEU A 536 7.60 -24.72 -27.81
N GLU A 537 6.84 -23.66 -28.08
CA GLU A 537 6.05 -23.56 -29.32
C GLU A 537 6.93 -23.41 -30.58
N GLN A 538 8.13 -22.84 -30.43
CA GLN A 538 9.08 -22.62 -31.53
C GLN A 538 10.53 -22.80 -31.04
N ASN A 539 11.38 -23.43 -31.87
CA ASN A 539 12.80 -23.59 -31.58
C ASN A 539 13.51 -22.22 -31.41
N LYS A 540 14.37 -22.10 -30.39
CA LYS A 540 15.10 -20.88 -29.98
C LYS A 540 14.23 -19.66 -29.64
N ALA A 541 12.91 -19.80 -29.47
CA ALA A 541 11.98 -18.72 -29.14
C ALA A 541 11.76 -18.50 -27.62
N ALA A 542 12.70 -18.94 -26.78
CA ALA A 542 12.73 -18.65 -25.35
C ALA A 542 14.18 -18.50 -24.88
N ILE A 543 14.42 -17.68 -23.86
CA ILE A 543 15.77 -17.37 -23.35
C ILE A 543 15.88 -17.76 -21.87
N PHE A 544 16.80 -18.66 -21.54
CA PHE A 544 17.10 -19.10 -20.18
C PHE A 544 18.48 -18.57 -19.75
N LYS A 545 18.54 -17.94 -18.57
CA LYS A 545 19.77 -17.42 -17.96
C LYS A 545 19.82 -17.88 -16.50
N ASN A 546 20.92 -18.51 -16.06
CA ASN A 546 21.10 -18.97 -14.67
C ASN A 546 19.89 -19.77 -14.13
N CYS A 547 19.25 -20.59 -14.96
CA CYS A 547 18.10 -21.42 -14.57
C CYS A 547 18.55 -22.85 -14.23
N ALA A 548 17.81 -23.54 -13.36
CA ALA A 548 18.07 -24.93 -13.00
C ALA A 548 16.86 -25.81 -13.37
N ILE A 549 17.03 -26.72 -14.32
CA ILE A 549 15.91 -27.43 -14.97
C ILE A 549 16.16 -28.93 -14.98
N GLN A 550 15.20 -29.71 -14.50
CA GLN A 550 15.26 -31.17 -14.50
C GLN A 550 15.30 -31.72 -15.93
N GLY A 551 16.24 -32.61 -16.23
CA GLY A 551 16.33 -33.30 -17.53
C GLY A 551 16.77 -32.43 -18.72
N GLY A 552 17.20 -31.19 -18.47
CA GLY A 552 17.86 -30.34 -19.45
C GLY A 552 16.94 -29.54 -20.37
N TRP A 553 17.39 -29.33 -21.61
CA TRP A 553 17.00 -28.20 -22.46
C TRP A 553 16.32 -28.60 -23.78
N ILE A 554 16.04 -29.88 -23.97
CA ILE A 554 15.44 -30.41 -25.21
C ILE A 554 13.99 -30.77 -24.91
N TYR A 555 13.07 -30.18 -25.68
CA TYR A 555 11.64 -30.28 -25.50
C TYR A 555 10.96 -30.93 -26.72
N ASN A 556 9.64 -30.79 -26.84
CA ASN A 556 8.81 -31.28 -27.93
C ASN A 556 9.47 -31.11 -29.32
N GLY A 557 9.54 -32.20 -30.08
CA GLY A 557 10.08 -32.20 -31.44
C GLY A 557 11.58 -31.86 -31.55
N GLY A 558 12.32 -31.85 -30.44
CA GLY A 558 13.72 -31.39 -30.41
C GLY A 558 13.89 -29.88 -30.32
N ASN A 559 12.81 -29.12 -30.04
CA ASN A 559 12.91 -27.68 -29.78
C ASN A 559 13.81 -27.42 -28.56
N THR A 560 14.66 -26.39 -28.65
CA THR A 560 15.56 -25.97 -27.57
C THR A 560 15.45 -24.45 -27.33
N PRO A 561 15.71 -23.95 -26.11
CA PRO A 561 15.79 -22.52 -25.85
C PRO A 561 17.20 -21.96 -26.21
N GLN A 562 17.36 -20.65 -26.08
CA GLN A 562 18.66 -20.01 -25.95
C GLN A 562 19.08 -20.14 -24.49
N VAL A 563 20.31 -20.61 -24.20
CA VAL A 563 20.73 -21.00 -22.85
C VAL A 563 22.04 -20.32 -22.48
N SER A 564 22.13 -19.77 -21.27
CA SER A 564 23.37 -19.25 -20.68
C SER A 564 23.46 -19.61 -19.20
N ASN A 565 24.58 -20.16 -18.75
CA ASN A 565 24.87 -20.49 -17.34
C ASN A 565 23.80 -21.32 -16.62
N CYS A 566 23.08 -22.21 -17.31
CA CYS A 566 21.97 -22.98 -16.72
C CYS A 566 22.41 -24.40 -16.30
N ILE A 567 21.80 -24.92 -15.23
CA ILE A 567 22.15 -26.17 -14.55
C ILE A 567 21.13 -27.26 -14.89
N ASN A 568 21.59 -28.39 -15.43
CA ASN A 568 20.75 -29.57 -15.61
C ASN A 568 20.59 -30.28 -14.26
N LEU A 569 19.35 -30.38 -13.77
CA LEU A 569 19.06 -31.02 -12.48
C LEU A 569 18.75 -32.51 -12.65
N ASN A 570 19.23 -33.29 -11.68
CA ASN A 570 18.88 -34.68 -11.48
C ASN A 570 17.37 -34.83 -11.15
N THR A 571 16.80 -36.02 -11.39
CA THR A 571 15.44 -36.37 -10.96
C THR A 571 15.36 -36.77 -9.49
N ASP A 572 16.48 -37.17 -8.88
CA ASP A 572 16.60 -37.31 -7.42
C ASP A 572 16.87 -35.95 -6.78
N ASN A 573 16.22 -35.67 -5.65
CA ASN A 573 16.46 -34.48 -4.84
C ASN A 573 17.82 -34.54 -4.15
N ALA A 574 18.24 -35.73 -3.70
CA ALA A 574 19.42 -35.93 -2.85
C ALA A 574 20.73 -36.14 -3.62
N ALA A 575 20.69 -36.16 -4.95
CA ALA A 575 21.88 -36.26 -5.77
C ALA A 575 22.72 -34.97 -5.71
N THR A 576 24.03 -35.08 -5.98
CA THR A 576 24.96 -33.93 -6.03
C THR A 576 24.59 -32.91 -7.10
N ASP A 577 23.91 -33.35 -8.16
CA ASP A 577 23.33 -32.54 -9.24
C ASP A 577 21.79 -32.42 -9.13
N GLY A 578 21.19 -32.89 -8.04
CA GLY A 578 19.80 -32.62 -7.67
C GLY A 578 19.65 -31.24 -7.03
N PRO A 579 18.41 -30.68 -6.91
CA PRO A 579 18.19 -29.38 -6.31
C PRO A 579 18.40 -29.35 -4.79
N GLN A 580 18.49 -30.50 -4.11
CA GLN A 580 18.72 -30.63 -2.67
C GLN A 580 17.82 -29.69 -1.84
N PHE A 581 16.52 -29.72 -2.15
CA PHE A 581 15.49 -29.05 -1.35
C PHE A 581 15.35 -29.70 0.02
N ALA A 582 15.13 -28.88 1.06
CA ALA A 582 15.14 -29.32 2.45
C ALA A 582 14.07 -30.36 2.82
N ASP A 583 12.82 -30.22 2.35
CA ASP A 583 11.78 -31.25 2.50
C ASP A 583 10.71 -31.16 1.39
N VAL A 584 10.90 -31.95 0.33
CA VAL A 584 9.95 -32.07 -0.78
C VAL A 584 8.59 -32.65 -0.35
N ALA A 585 8.53 -33.47 0.70
CA ALA A 585 7.29 -34.07 1.18
C ALA A 585 6.46 -33.06 1.98
N GLY A 586 7.09 -32.38 2.94
CA GLY A 586 6.53 -31.26 3.72
C GLY A 586 6.39 -29.93 2.95
N LYS A 587 6.73 -29.91 1.65
CA LYS A 587 6.59 -28.76 0.74
C LYS A 587 7.54 -27.59 1.04
N ASN A 588 8.66 -27.87 1.72
CA ASN A 588 9.77 -26.94 1.86
C ASN A 588 10.74 -27.09 0.68
N TYR A 589 10.63 -26.15 -0.27
CA TYR A 589 11.48 -26.07 -1.46
C TYR A 589 12.59 -25.01 -1.32
N GLN A 590 12.99 -24.68 -0.09
CA GLN A 590 14.23 -23.95 0.17
C GLN A 590 15.42 -24.87 -0.15
N PRO A 591 16.46 -24.39 -0.87
CA PRO A 591 17.69 -25.14 -1.05
C PRO A 591 18.44 -25.34 0.27
N THR A 592 19.23 -26.40 0.34
CA THR A 592 20.18 -26.67 1.43
C THR A 592 21.60 -26.23 1.02
N GLU A 593 22.50 -26.11 2.00
CA GLU A 593 23.88 -25.58 1.87
C GLU A 593 24.70 -26.17 0.70
N ASN A 594 24.50 -27.45 0.36
CA ASN A 594 25.26 -28.16 -0.68
C ASN A 594 24.53 -28.20 -2.04
N SER A 595 23.40 -27.50 -2.16
CA SER A 595 22.60 -27.45 -3.37
C SER A 595 23.33 -26.69 -4.49
N PRO A 596 23.30 -27.19 -5.74
CA PRO A 596 23.81 -26.47 -6.91
C PRO A 596 23.01 -25.20 -7.25
N LEU A 597 21.91 -24.92 -6.52
CA LEU A 597 21.15 -23.68 -6.64
C LEU A 597 21.76 -22.51 -5.86
N VAL A 598 22.60 -22.78 -4.85
CA VAL A 598 23.12 -21.78 -3.91
C VAL A 598 24.20 -20.91 -4.55
N ASP A 599 24.13 -19.60 -4.33
CA ASP A 599 25.04 -18.58 -4.87
C ASP A 599 25.18 -18.57 -6.43
N ALA A 600 24.37 -19.35 -7.15
CA ALA A 600 24.54 -19.67 -8.58
C ALA A 600 23.72 -18.78 -9.55
N GLY A 601 22.90 -17.88 -9.03
CA GLY A 601 22.03 -17.00 -9.81
C GLY A 601 22.70 -15.75 -10.37
N LEU A 602 21.93 -14.95 -11.11
CA LEU A 602 22.35 -13.70 -11.72
C LEU A 602 21.99 -12.50 -10.82
N ASN A 603 22.98 -11.95 -10.11
CA ASN A 603 22.80 -10.85 -9.15
C ASN A 603 22.20 -9.56 -9.74
N SER A 604 22.25 -9.32 -11.07
CA SER A 604 21.68 -8.09 -11.65
C SER A 604 20.18 -7.98 -11.36
N VAL A 605 19.46 -9.11 -11.34
CA VAL A 605 18.02 -9.20 -11.08
C VAL A 605 17.63 -8.55 -9.75
N VAL A 606 18.51 -8.61 -8.74
CA VAL A 606 18.33 -7.94 -7.44
C VAL A 606 18.27 -6.42 -7.60
N LYS A 607 19.19 -5.86 -8.40
CA LYS A 607 19.25 -4.41 -8.68
C LYS A 607 18.16 -3.96 -9.64
N ASP A 608 17.94 -4.74 -10.71
CA ASP A 608 17.02 -4.41 -11.81
C ASP A 608 15.55 -4.29 -11.32
N TRP A 609 15.20 -4.99 -10.23
CA TRP A 609 13.86 -5.02 -9.64
C TRP A 609 13.82 -4.63 -8.14
N ASN A 610 14.90 -4.11 -7.57
CA ASN A 610 15.04 -3.74 -6.15
C ASN A 610 14.64 -4.86 -5.15
N LEU A 611 15.02 -6.11 -5.43
CA LEU A 611 14.55 -7.29 -4.69
C LEU A 611 15.41 -7.58 -3.47
N LEU A 612 15.18 -6.84 -2.39
CA LEU A 612 15.93 -7.05 -1.15
C LEU A 612 15.62 -8.41 -0.47
N LEU A 613 14.42 -8.96 -0.68
CA LEU A 613 13.90 -10.14 0.04
C LEU A 613 13.46 -11.30 -0.87
N ASP A 614 13.57 -12.52 -0.37
CA ASP A 614 13.03 -13.75 -0.97
C ASP A 614 11.54 -13.96 -0.62
N ILE A 615 10.92 -15.03 -1.13
CA ILE A 615 9.49 -15.30 -0.88
C ILE A 615 9.17 -15.54 0.62
N GLN A 616 10.16 -15.92 1.44
CA GLN A 616 10.07 -16.12 2.88
C GLN A 616 10.61 -14.94 3.72
N GLY A 617 11.09 -13.86 3.10
CA GLY A 617 11.65 -12.71 3.81
C GLY A 617 13.08 -12.90 4.36
N GLY A 618 13.85 -13.87 3.84
CA GLY A 618 15.31 -13.84 3.90
C GLY A 618 15.88 -12.83 2.88
N ALA A 619 17.16 -12.47 2.98
CA ALA A 619 17.78 -11.53 2.04
C ALA A 619 18.15 -12.22 0.71
N ARG A 620 17.88 -11.60 -0.45
CA ARG A 620 18.23 -12.15 -1.79
C ARG A 620 19.72 -12.27 -2.09
N ILE A 621 20.59 -11.79 -1.22
CA ILE A 621 22.02 -12.09 -1.25
C ILE A 621 22.42 -12.32 0.20
N SER A 622 22.54 -13.58 0.59
CA SER A 622 23.00 -13.99 1.92
C SER A 622 24.53 -14.06 1.99
N ASN A 623 25.17 -14.53 0.92
CA ASN A 623 26.61 -14.76 0.80
C ASN A 623 27.24 -13.95 -0.36
N ALA A 624 27.49 -14.59 -1.51
CA ALA A 624 28.23 -14.02 -2.66
C ALA A 624 27.34 -13.79 -3.89
N GLY A 625 26.27 -14.57 -4.03
CA GLY A 625 25.31 -14.57 -5.10
C GLY A 625 23.86 -14.46 -4.62
N ILE A 626 22.94 -14.43 -5.58
CA ILE A 626 21.53 -14.74 -5.42
C ILE A 626 21.32 -16.23 -5.70
N ASP A 627 20.47 -16.91 -4.94
CA ASP A 627 20.13 -18.31 -5.22
C ASP A 627 19.23 -18.44 -6.46
N ILE A 628 19.36 -19.58 -7.16
CA ILE A 628 18.45 -19.92 -8.26
C ILE A 628 17.12 -20.39 -7.67
N GLY A 629 16.10 -19.51 -7.67
CA GLY A 629 14.71 -19.82 -7.34
C GLY A 629 14.00 -18.72 -6.54
N ALA A 630 12.78 -19.01 -6.09
CA ALA A 630 12.00 -18.09 -5.27
C ALA A 630 12.48 -17.98 -3.81
N PHE A 631 13.29 -18.94 -3.38
CA PHE A 631 13.84 -19.09 -2.04
C PHE A 631 15.33 -18.81 -2.03
N GLU A 632 15.85 -18.40 -0.88
CA GLU A 632 17.29 -18.32 -0.61
C GLU A 632 17.68 -19.28 0.51
N TRP A 633 18.83 -19.94 0.38
CA TRP A 633 19.52 -20.49 1.53
C TRP A 633 20.03 -19.34 2.41
N GLN A 634 19.85 -19.48 3.71
CA GLN A 634 20.37 -18.56 4.71
C GLN A 634 21.23 -19.39 5.65
N ALA A 635 22.53 -19.10 5.70
CA ALA A 635 23.39 -19.66 6.72
C ALA A 635 22.85 -19.29 8.12
N ASN A 636 22.76 -20.26 9.03
CA ASN A 636 22.37 -19.99 10.40
C ASN A 636 23.43 -19.08 11.06
N LYS A 637 22.99 -17.92 11.56
CA LYS A 637 23.82 -16.95 12.29
C LYS A 637 23.76 -17.21 13.80
#